data_AF-A0A512C4K0-F1
#
_entry.id   AF-A0A512C4K0-F1
#
_cell.length_a   1.000
_cell.length_b   1.000
_cell.length_c   1.000
_cell.angle_alpha   90.00
_cell.angle_beta   90.00
_cell.angle_gamma   90.00
#
_symmetry.space_group_name_H-M   'P 1'
#
loop_
_entity.id
_entity.type
_entity.pdbx_description
1 polymer ?
#
loop_
_entity_poly.entity_id
_entity_poly.type
_entity_poly.pdbx_seq_one_letter_code
_entity_poly.pdbx_strand_id
1 'polypeptide(L)' 'MPHGKWERFGGPIRGLRLPLNAWDALRGEGITTIGQLRAVADRLETLPGIGPKTAHLIREELARVTAPRM' A
#
# COMPACT_ATOMS: atom_id res chain seq x y z
N MET A 1 9.03 -21.06 13.95
CA MET A 1 9.50 -19.67 13.78
C MET A 1 8.43 -18.75 14.34
N PRO A 2 8.70 -17.83 15.27
CA PRO A 2 7.66 -16.99 15.83
C PRO A 2 7.28 -15.93 14.79
N HIS A 3 6.03 -15.97 14.34
CA HIS A 3 5.45 -15.02 13.39
C HIS A 3 5.29 -13.67 14.09
N GLY A 4 6.36 -12.87 14.04
CA GLY A 4 6.40 -11.50 14.52
C GLY A 4 5.23 -10.72 13.92
N LYS A 5 4.28 -10.39 14.78
CA LYS A 5 3.11 -9.59 14.47
C LYS A 5 3.58 -8.32 13.76
N TRP A 6 2.79 -7.88 12.79
CA TRP A 6 2.90 -6.68 11.96
C TRP A 6 2.96 -5.35 12.74
N GLU A 7 3.77 -5.27 13.80
CA GLU A 7 3.91 -4.18 14.77
C GLU A 7 4.41 -2.91 14.07
N ARG A 8 3.62 -1.95 13.58
CA ARG A 8 2.18 -1.68 13.57
C ARG A 8 1.87 -1.11 12.16
N PHE A 9 1.20 -1.86 11.28
CA PHE A 9 0.83 -1.47 9.88
C PHE A 9 1.99 -1.18 8.89
N GLY A 10 3.21 -1.63 9.17
CA GLY A 10 4.33 -1.53 8.22
C GLY A 10 4.38 -2.74 7.28
N GLY A 11 3.59 -2.76 6.22
CA GLY A 11 3.75 -3.76 5.16
C GLY A 11 5.11 -3.63 4.43
N PRO A 12 5.33 -4.35 3.32
CA PRO A 12 6.63 -4.37 2.62
C PRO A 12 7.15 -2.98 2.24
N ILE A 13 6.26 -1.99 2.12
CA ILE A 13 6.62 -0.62 1.82
C ILE A 13 6.68 0.21 3.11
N ARG A 14 7.88 0.61 3.52
CA ARG A 14 8.10 1.42 4.73
C ARG A 14 7.37 2.76 4.64
N GLY A 15 6.70 3.14 5.73
CA GLY A 15 6.04 4.45 5.90
C GLY A 15 4.58 4.51 5.44
N LEU A 16 4.10 3.54 4.66
CA LEU A 16 2.70 3.39 4.28
C LEU A 16 1.89 2.81 5.43
N ARG A 17 0.77 3.44 5.77
CA ARG A 17 -0.16 2.98 6.81
C ARG A 17 -1.44 2.51 6.14
N LEU A 18 -1.39 1.29 5.62
CA LEU A 18 -2.52 0.68 4.92
C LEU A 18 -3.19 -0.37 5.80
N PRO A 19 -4.53 -0.54 5.70
CA PRO A 19 -5.22 -1.65 6.34
C PRO A 19 -4.77 -3.00 5.75
N LEU A 20 -4.97 -4.09 6.50
CA LEU A 20 -4.47 -5.43 6.13
C LEU A 20 -5.00 -5.90 4.77
N ASN A 21 -6.28 -5.68 4.48
CA ASN A 21 -6.89 -6.03 3.21
C ASN A 21 -6.24 -5.33 2.00
N ALA A 22 -5.81 -4.07 2.16
CA ALA A 22 -5.06 -3.37 1.14
C ALA A 22 -3.68 -3.98 0.93
N TRP A 23 -3.00 -4.37 2.01
CA TRP A 23 -1.72 -5.06 1.92
C TRP A 23 -1.82 -6.42 1.23
N ASP A 24 -2.88 -7.18 1.51
CA ASP A 24 -3.10 -8.49 0.88
C ASP A 24 -3.39 -8.35 -0.62
N ALA A 25 -4.19 -7.36 -1.02
CA ALA A 25 -4.45 -7.07 -2.43
C ALA A 25 -3.18 -6.63 -3.17
N LEU A 26 -2.38 -5.73 -2.58
CA LEU A 26 -1.10 -5.31 -3.16
C LEU A 26 -0.11 -6.48 -3.28
N ARG A 27 -0.09 -7.39 -2.30
CA ARG A 27 0.75 -8.59 -2.34
C ARG A 27 0.29 -9.56 -3.43
N GLY A 28 -1.02 -9.76 -3.59
CA GLY A 28 -1.57 -10.60 -4.65
C GLY A 28 -1.13 -10.15 -6.05
N GLU A 29 -0.98 -8.84 -6.22
CA GLU A 29 -0.52 -8.20 -7.45
C GLU A 29 1.02 -8.03 -7.54
N GLY A 30 1.77 -8.56 -6.56
CA GLY A 30 3.24 -8.49 -6.54
C GLY A 30 3.82 -7.11 -6.24
N ILE A 31 3.02 -6.18 -5.73
CA ILE A 31 3.42 -4.81 -5.42
C ILE A 31 4.03 -4.77 -4.03
N THR A 32 5.35 -4.61 -3.96
CA THR A 32 6.11 -4.64 -2.69
C THR A 32 6.99 -3.41 -2.48
N THR A 33 7.01 -2.47 -3.44
CA THR A 33 7.86 -1.26 -3.39
C THR A 33 7.07 0.02 -3.71
N ILE A 34 7.56 1.19 -3.25
CA ILE A 34 6.96 2.51 -3.60
C ILE A 34 6.93 2.72 -5.11
N GLY A 35 7.99 2.33 -5.83
CA GLY A 35 8.07 2.50 -7.28
C GLY A 35 6.99 1.73 -8.03
N GLN A 36 6.78 0.46 -7.67
CA GLN A 36 5.69 -0.35 -8.23
C GLN A 36 4.32 0.21 -7.86
N LEU A 37 4.14 0.62 -6.60
CA LEU A 37 2.88 1.21 -6.15
C LEU A 37 2.54 2.49 -6.92
N ARG A 38 3.55 3.35 -7.17
CA ARG A 38 3.41 4.57 -7.96
C ARG A 38 3.07 4.26 -9.42
N ALA A 39 3.66 3.22 -10.01
CA ALA A 39 3.39 2.82 -11.38
C ALA A 39 1.95 2.31 -11.59
N VAL A 40 1.28 1.84 -10.52
CA VAL A 40 -0.10 1.35 -10.60
C VAL A 40 -1.11 2.24 -9.89
N ALA A 41 -0.69 3.38 -9.33
CA ALA A 41 -1.52 4.26 -8.51
C ALA A 41 -2.82 4.67 -9.23
N ASP A 42 -2.74 4.93 -10.54
CA ASP A 42 -3.87 5.35 -11.36
C ASP A 42 -4.89 4.22 -11.58
N ARG A 43 -4.46 2.96 -11.53
CA ARG A 43 -5.29 1.77 -11.77
C ARG A 43 -5.55 0.92 -10.52
N LEU A 44 -5.31 1.46 -9.32
CA LEU A 44 -5.53 0.71 -8.08
C LEU A 44 -6.96 0.15 -7.95
N GLU A 45 -7.96 0.90 -8.41
CA GLU A 45 -9.37 0.49 -8.41
C GLU A 45 -9.69 -0.68 -9.36
N THR A 46 -8.80 -1.01 -10.29
CA THR A 46 -8.95 -2.18 -11.17
C THR A 46 -8.36 -3.45 -10.53
N LEU A 47 -7.66 -3.33 -9.39
CA LEU A 47 -7.04 -4.46 -8.73
C LEU A 47 -8.09 -5.25 -7.93
N PRO A 48 -8.11 -6.60 -8.05
CA PRO A 48 -9.02 -7.43 -7.26
C PRO A 48 -8.87 -7.16 -5.76
N GLY A 49 -9.99 -6.89 -5.08
CA GLY A 49 -9.99 -6.61 -3.64
C GLY A 49 -9.68 -5.15 -3.27
N ILE A 50 -9.40 -4.27 -4.24
CA ILE A 50 -9.23 -2.83 -4.02
C ILE A 50 -10.44 -2.08 -4.56
N GLY A 51 -11.32 -1.65 -3.66
CA GLY A 51 -12.41 -0.74 -4.00
C GLY A 51 -11.95 0.74 -4.10
N PRO A 52 -12.81 1.63 -4.63
CA PRO A 52 -12.48 3.06 -4.81
C PRO A 52 -12.02 3.75 -3.53
N LYS A 53 -12.63 3.42 -2.39
CA LYS A 53 -12.26 3.95 -1.07
C LYS A 53 -10.85 3.52 -0.65
N THR A 54 -10.51 2.25 -0.87
CA THR A 54 -9.18 1.71 -0.56
C THR A 54 -8.13 2.27 -1.50
N ALA A 55 -8.45 2.39 -2.79
CA ALA A 55 -7.58 3.03 -3.79
C ALA A 55 -7.25 4.48 -3.40
N HIS A 56 -8.25 5.25 -2.98
CA HIS A 56 -8.06 6.62 -2.51
C HIS A 56 -7.10 6.69 -1.31
N LEU A 57 -7.34 5.87 -0.28
CA LEU A 57 -6.47 5.81 0.90
C LEU A 57 -5.03 5.46 0.53
N ILE A 58 -4.82 4.48 -0.36
CA ILE A 58 -3.48 4.13 -0.82
C ILE A 58 -2.78 5.31 -1.51
N ARG A 59 -3.50 6.08 -2.34
CA ARG A 59 -2.95 7.27 -3.01
C ARG A 59 -2.59 8.38 -2.02
N GLU A 60 -3.41 8.64 -1.01
CA GLU A 60 -3.11 9.62 0.05
C GLU A 60 -1.85 9.24 0.83
N GLU A 61 -1.76 7.96 1.21
CA GLU A 61 -0.61 7.43 1.93
C GLU A 61 0.66 7.47 1.08
N LEU A 62 0.55 7.13 -0.21
CA LEU A 62 1.63 7.24 -1.19
C LEU A 62 2.10 8.70 -1.33
N ALA A 63 1.17 9.65 -1.45
CA ALA A 63 1.48 11.06 -1.53
C ALA A 63 2.22 11.53 -0.26
N ARG A 64 1.77 11.11 0.93
CA ARG A 64 2.42 11.49 2.19
C ARG A 64 3.86 10.98 2.29
N VAL A 65 4.14 9.75 1.87
CA VAL A 65 5.50 9.18 1.98
C VAL A 65 6.43 9.66 0.88
N THR A 66 5.89 10.12 -0.25
CA THR A 66 6.68 10.66 -1.38
C THR A 66 6.80 12.18 -1.35
N ALA A 67 6.00 12.87 -0.54
CA ALA A 67 6.11 14.30 -0.33
C ALA A 67 7.51 14.62 0.24
N PRO A 68 8.25 15.57 -0.36
CA PRO A 68 9.50 16.05 0.22
C PRO A 68 9.18 16.66 1.59
N ARG A 69 9.88 16.21 2.64
CA ARG A 69 9.89 16.91 3.93
C ARG A 69 10.54 18.28 3.68
N MET A 70 9.73 19.33 3.66
CA MET A 70 10.21 20.71 3.79
C MET A 70 10.73 20.95 5.20
#